data_AF-A0A9D0L583-F1
#
_entry.id   AF-A0A9D0L583-F1
#
_cell.length_a   1.000
_cell.length_b   1.000
_cell.length_c   1.000
_cell.angle_alpha   90.00
_cell.angle_beta   90.00
_cell.angle_gamma   90.00
#
_symmetry.space_group_name_H-M   'P 1'
#
loop_
_entity.id
_entity.type
_entity.pdbx_description
1 polymer ?
#
loop_
_entity_poly.entity_id
_entity_poly.type
_entity_poly.pdbx_seq_one_letter_code
_entity_poly.pdbx_strand_id
1 'polypeptide(L)'
;MPEFSGEITHVEVAGVPLWLIALLPFIGSAINAVFGRRFQKSGWQAGLQKKLHIGSAAVTAVAVAAMLGAFVLAAISFAQLVSLDGGHRYLHTYGWQMLRIGSLDINFSLAMDPLSGIMTLIITGVGT
;
A
#
# COMPACT_ATOMS: atom_id res chain seq x y z
N MET A 1 18.56 28.39 31.90
CA MET A 1 17.26 28.32 31.21
C MET A 1 16.94 26.84 31.14
N PRO A 2 15.83 26.33 31.68
CA PRO A 2 15.56 24.90 31.62
C PRO A 2 15.39 24.49 30.15
N GLU A 3 16.32 23.69 29.65
CA GLU A 3 16.19 23.04 28.34
C GLU A 3 15.05 22.04 28.40
N PHE A 4 13.88 22.42 27.90
CA PHE A 4 12.85 21.45 27.56
C PHE A 4 13.26 20.75 26.26
N SER A 5 14.26 19.88 26.33
CA SER A 5 14.57 18.93 25.25
C SER A 5 13.63 17.73 25.38
N GLY A 6 12.45 17.84 24.78
CA GLY A 6 11.77 16.64 24.29
C GLY A 6 12.32 16.34 22.91
N GLU A 7 12.65 15.09 22.60
CA GLU A 7 12.77 14.67 21.20
C GLU A 7 11.38 14.84 20.57
N ILE A 8 11.12 16.01 19.99
CA ILE A 8 9.99 16.18 19.10
C ILE A 8 10.32 15.25 17.93
N THR A 9 9.70 14.08 17.87
CA THR A 9 9.87 13.17 16.73
C THR A 9 9.47 13.95 15.48
N HIS A 10 10.47 14.36 14.71
CA HIS A 10 10.26 15.08 13.48
C HIS A 10 9.67 14.09 12.48
N VAL A 11 8.39 14.27 12.18
CA VAL A 11 7.68 13.45 11.21
C VAL A 11 7.51 14.24 9.92
N GLU A 12 7.92 13.63 8.82
CA GLU A 12 7.76 14.19 7.49
C GLU A 12 6.45 13.69 6.89
N VAL A 13 5.69 14.58 6.25
CA VAL A 13 4.44 14.18 5.60
C VAL A 13 4.80 13.38 4.35
N ALA A 14 4.26 12.17 4.23
CA ALA A 14 4.48 11.35 3.05
C ALA A 14 3.91 12.08 1.81
N GLY A 15 4.70 12.16 0.73
CA GLY A 15 4.27 12.81 -0.50
C GLY A 15 3.11 12.06 -1.18
N VAL A 16 3.05 10.75 -0.96
CA VAL A 16 1.92 9.90 -1.32
C VAL A 16 1.30 9.34 -0.03
N PRO A 17 -0.03 9.37 0.13
CA PRO A 17 -0.67 8.77 1.29
C PRO A 17 -0.34 7.27 1.42
N LEU A 18 0.32 6.88 2.52
CA LEU A 18 0.82 5.52 2.71
C LEU A 18 -0.28 4.43 2.68
N TRP A 19 -1.52 4.79 3.00
CA TRP A 19 -2.64 3.85 3.00
C TRP A 19 -3.04 3.38 1.61
N LEU A 20 -2.64 4.09 0.55
CA LEU A 20 -2.85 3.66 -0.84
C LEU A 20 -2.11 2.37 -1.17
N ILE A 21 -0.94 2.15 -0.55
CA ILE A 21 -0.12 0.94 -0.75
C ILE A 21 -0.92 -0.30 -0.32
N ALA A 22 -1.60 -0.23 0.82
CA ALA A 22 -2.45 -1.32 1.31
C ALA A 22 -3.81 -1.39 0.59
N LEU A 23 -4.34 -0.24 0.16
CA LEU A 23 -5.65 -0.17 -0.48
C LEU A 23 -5.65 -0.76 -1.89
N LEU A 24 -4.58 -0.60 -2.67
CA LEU A 24 -4.51 -1.10 -4.05
C LEU A 24 -4.72 -2.62 -4.15
N PRO A 25 -3.97 -3.47 -3.41
CA PRO A 25 -4.20 -4.93 -3.40
C PRO A 25 -5.59 -5.29 -2.91
N PHE A 26 -6.11 -4.56 -1.91
CA PHE A 26 -7.45 -4.78 -1.39
C PHE A 26 -8.50 -4.55 -2.48
N ILE A 27 -8.43 -3.42 -3.20
CA ILE A 27 -9.32 -3.12 -4.34
C ILE A 27 -9.17 -4.17 -5.44
N GLY A 28 -7.94 -4.55 -5.80
CA GLY A 28 -7.69 -5.59 -6.82
C GLY A 28 -8.33 -6.93 -6.46
N SER A 29 -8.20 -7.35 -5.20
CA SER A 29 -8.84 -8.57 -4.70
C SER A 29 -10.37 -8.46 -4.67
N ALA A 30 -10.92 -7.31 -4.29
CA ALA A 30 -12.36 -7.07 -4.24
C ALA A 30 -12.98 -7.09 -5.66
N ILE A 31 -12.31 -6.47 -6.64
CA ILE A 31 -12.73 -6.51 -8.05
C ILE A 31 -12.74 -7.97 -8.54
N ASN A 32 -11.68 -8.72 -8.27
CA ASN A 32 -11.60 -10.12 -8.67
C ASN A 32 -12.65 -11.00 -7.98
N ALA A 33 -12.95 -10.75 -6.71
CA ALA A 33 -13.99 -11.47 -5.98
C ALA A 33 -15.41 -11.21 -6.55
N VAL A 34 -15.72 -9.95 -6.87
CA VAL A 34 -17.06 -9.56 -7.37
C VAL A 34 -17.25 -9.89 -8.84
N PHE A 35 -16.25 -9.63 -9.69
CA PHE A 35 -16.37 -9.70 -11.14
C PHE A 35 -15.66 -10.90 -11.78
N GLY A 36 -14.83 -11.65 -11.05
CA GLY A 36 -14.05 -12.76 -11.60
C GLY A 36 -14.91 -13.84 -12.30
N ARG A 37 -16.09 -14.14 -11.74
CA ARG A 37 -17.06 -15.09 -12.34
C ARG A 37 -17.69 -14.57 -13.63
N ARG A 38 -17.81 -13.25 -13.80
CA ARG A 38 -18.33 -12.64 -15.03
C ARG A 38 -17.25 -12.61 -16.10
N PHE A 39 -16.00 -12.29 -15.75
CA PHE A 39 -14.88 -12.30 -16.68
C PHE A 39 -14.59 -13.68 -17.26
N GLN A 40 -14.69 -14.74 -16.46
CA GLN A 40 -14.51 -16.13 -16.92
C GLN A 40 -15.57 -16.60 -17.94
N LYS A 41 -16.76 -15.98 -17.97
CA LYS A 41 -17.86 -16.39 -18.86
C LYS A 41 -17.81 -15.72 -20.25
N SER A 42 -16.89 -14.79 -20.48
CA SER A 42 -16.75 -14.14 -21.79
C SER A 42 -16.13 -15.11 -22.80
N GLY A 43 -16.89 -15.48 -23.84
CA GLY A 43 -16.50 -16.46 -24.87
C GLY A 43 -15.21 -16.13 -25.63
N TRP A 44 -14.76 -14.86 -25.59
CA TRP A 44 -13.48 -14.43 -26.15
C TRP A 44 -12.27 -15.10 -25.45
N GLN A 45 -12.38 -15.43 -24.16
CA GLN A 45 -11.26 -15.90 -23.33
C GLN A 45 -11.13 -17.43 -23.28
N ALA A 46 -12.15 -18.18 -23.70
CA ALA A 46 -12.17 -19.64 -23.63
C ALA A 46 -11.08 -20.30 -24.50
N GLY A 47 -10.76 -19.70 -25.66
CA GLY A 47 -9.69 -20.19 -26.54
C GLY A 47 -8.27 -19.95 -26.00
N LEU A 48 -8.07 -18.85 -25.26
CA LEU A 48 -6.77 -18.47 -24.71
C LEU A 48 -6.48 -19.23 -23.40
N GLN A 49 -7.51 -19.43 -22.54
CA GLN A 49 -7.43 -20.22 -21.31
C GLN A 49 -6.99 -21.67 -21.59
N LYS A 50 -7.51 -22.28 -22.65
CA LYS A 50 -7.22 -23.68 -22.99
C LYS A 50 -5.79 -23.90 -23.49
N LYS A 51 -5.15 -22.87 -24.06
CA LYS A 51 -3.75 -22.92 -24.52
C LYS A 51 -2.74 -22.61 -23.41
N LEU A 52 -3.10 -21.74 -22.46
CA LEU A 52 -2.15 -21.24 -21.46
C LEU A 52 -2.30 -21.90 -20.08
N HIS A 53 -3.36 -22.67 -19.81
CA HIS A 53 -3.70 -23.17 -18.45
C HIS A 53 -3.78 -22.06 -17.37
N ILE A 54 -3.81 -20.80 -17.78
CA ILE A 54 -3.98 -19.65 -16.89
C ILE A 54 -5.49 -19.43 -16.73
N GLY A 55 -5.91 -18.95 -15.54
CA GLY A 55 -7.29 -18.52 -15.29
C GLY A 55 -7.77 -17.41 -16.25
N SER A 56 -8.84 -16.69 -15.91
CA SER A 56 -9.23 -15.54 -16.75
C SER A 56 -8.09 -14.51 -16.79
N ALA A 57 -7.58 -14.22 -18.00
CA ALA A 57 -6.48 -13.26 -18.19
C ALA A 57 -6.79 -11.88 -17.61
N ALA A 58 -8.07 -11.48 -17.60
CA ALA A 58 -8.52 -10.24 -16.98
C ALA A 58 -8.34 -10.25 -15.46
N VAL A 59 -8.65 -11.37 -14.79
CA VAL A 59 -8.49 -11.51 -13.33
C VAL A 59 -7.02 -11.45 -12.94
N THR A 60 -6.16 -12.14 -13.69
CA THR A 60 -4.71 -12.10 -13.48
C THR A 60 -4.16 -10.69 -13.72
N ALA A 61 -4.57 -10.02 -14.80
CA ALA A 61 -4.12 -8.66 -15.10
C ALA A 61 -4.50 -7.67 -13.99
N VAL A 62 -5.72 -7.75 -13.45
CA VAL A 62 -6.16 -6.89 -12.33
C VAL A 62 -5.34 -7.16 -11.07
N ALA A 63 -5.07 -8.43 -10.74
CA ALA A 63 -4.28 -8.78 -9.56
C ALA A 63 -2.84 -8.25 -9.67
N VAL A 64 -2.17 -8.53 -10.79
CA VAL A 64 -0.79 -8.10 -11.04
C VAL A 64 -0.70 -6.58 -11.10
N ALA A 65 -1.62 -5.90 -11.78
CA ALA A 65 -1.60 -4.44 -11.86
C ALA A 65 -1.80 -3.77 -10.49
N ALA A 66 -2.68 -4.35 -9.64
CA ALA A 66 -2.88 -3.84 -8.29
C ALA A 66 -1.64 -4.02 -7.40
N MET A 67 -1.00 -5.19 -7.44
CA MET A 67 0.23 -5.46 -6.68
C MET A 67 1.42 -4.63 -7.19
N LEU A 68 1.60 -4.54 -8.51
CA LEU A 68 2.63 -3.72 -9.13
C LEU A 68 2.44 -2.23 -8.78
N GLY A 69 1.20 -1.74 -8.81
CA GLY A 69 0.88 -0.38 -8.37
C GLY A 69 1.28 -0.13 -6.92
N ALA A 70 0.97 -1.08 -6.02
CA ALA A 70 1.38 -1.00 -4.61
C ALA A 70 2.90 -0.99 -4.44
N PHE A 71 3.62 -1.82 -5.20
CA PHE A 71 5.09 -1.87 -5.20
C PHE A 71 5.71 -0.56 -5.68
N VAL A 72 5.19 0.03 -6.76
CA VAL A 72 5.66 1.32 -7.28
C VAL A 72 5.46 2.42 -6.24
N LEU A 73 4.30 2.49 -5.58
CA LEU A 73 4.06 3.47 -4.51
C LEU A 73 4.98 3.26 -3.30
N ALA A 74 5.25 1.99 -2.94
CA ALA A 74 6.19 1.65 -1.88
C ALA A 74 7.62 2.10 -2.23
N ALA A 75 8.06 1.88 -3.47
CA ALA A 75 9.37 2.32 -3.97
C ALA A 75 9.52 3.84 -3.96
N ILE A 76 8.47 4.58 -4.38
CA ILE A 76 8.46 6.05 -4.32
C ILE A 76 8.55 6.55 -2.87
N SER A 77 7.74 5.97 -1.97
CA SER A 77 7.74 6.36 -0.55
C SER A 77 9.08 6.03 0.13
N PHE A 78 9.68 4.89 -0.19
CA PHE A 78 11.00 4.52 0.31
C PHE A 78 12.12 5.41 -0.25
N ALA A 79 12.04 5.82 -1.52
CA ALA A 79 12.97 6.77 -2.09
C ALA A 79 12.89 8.14 -1.39
N GLN A 80 11.68 8.62 -1.08
CA GLN A 80 11.47 9.81 -0.25
C GLN A 80 12.12 9.61 1.13
N LEU A 81 11.89 8.48 1.78
CA LEU A 81 12.44 8.18 3.11
C LEU A 81 13.99 8.18 3.12
N VAL A 82 14.63 7.60 2.12
CA VAL A 82 16.10 7.54 2.03
C VAL A 82 16.71 8.91 1.72
N SER A 83 15.97 9.79 1.03
CA SER A 83 16.39 11.18 0.79
C SER A 83 16.37 12.07 2.03
N LEU A 84 15.68 11.65 3.09
CA LEU A 84 15.70 12.34 4.38
C LEU A 84 17.00 12.08 5.13
N ASP A 85 17.37 13.06 5.97
CA ASP A 85 18.49 12.96 6.88
C ASP A 85 18.33 11.77 7.84
N GLY A 86 19.44 11.13 8.22
CA GLY A 86 19.46 9.84 8.92
C GLY A 86 18.67 9.83 10.23
N GLY A 87 18.68 10.93 10.98
CA GLY A 87 17.91 11.08 12.23
C GLY A 87 16.42 11.41 12.02
N HIS A 88 16.00 11.70 10.80
CA HIS A 88 14.68 12.22 10.45
C HIS A 88 13.92 11.31 9.47
N ARG A 89 14.37 10.06 9.30
CA ARG A 89 13.75 9.08 8.40
C ARG A 89 12.46 8.51 8.99
N TYR A 90 11.43 9.33 8.99
CA TYR A 90 10.11 8.94 9.46
C TYR A 90 9.02 9.65 8.66
N LEU A 91 8.38 8.91 7.75
CA LEU A 91 7.22 9.41 7.01
C LEU A 91 5.95 9.11 7.77
N HIS A 92 5.02 10.05 7.79
CA HIS A 92 3.72 9.91 8.45
C HIS A 92 2.59 10.33 7.50
N THR A 93 1.47 9.62 7.59
CA THR A 93 0.22 9.95 6.92
C THR A 93 -0.92 9.76 7.89
N TYR A 94 -1.67 10.84 8.13
CA TYR A 94 -2.97 10.76 8.78
C TYR A 94 -4.03 10.30 7.78
N GLY A 95 -4.79 9.26 8.14
CA GLY A 95 -5.95 8.81 7.37
C GLY A 95 -7.22 9.49 7.85
N TRP A 96 -7.77 9.02 8.97
CA TRP A 96 -8.99 9.55 9.59
C TRP A 96 -9.10 9.14 11.06
N GLN A 97 -9.98 9.79 11.81
CA GLN A 97 -10.27 9.42 13.20
C GLN A 97 -11.22 8.22 13.22
N MET A 98 -10.82 7.11 13.84
CA MET A 98 -11.64 5.91 13.95
C MET A 98 -12.65 6.02 15.09
N LEU A 99 -12.18 6.48 16.25
CA LEU A 99 -12.97 6.52 17.47
C LEU A 99 -12.50 7.67 18.37
N ARG A 100 -13.45 8.40 18.94
CA ARG A 100 -13.21 9.35 20.02
C ARG A 100 -14.18 9.12 21.16
N ILE A 101 -13.66 8.87 22.35
CA ILE A 101 -14.46 8.71 23.57
C ILE A 101 -13.82 9.56 24.66
N GLY A 102 -14.46 10.69 24.99
CA GLY A 102 -13.93 11.63 25.97
C GLY A 102 -12.56 12.18 25.55
N SER A 103 -11.51 11.80 26.28
CA SER A 103 -10.12 12.16 26.02
C SER A 103 -9.33 11.11 25.21
N LEU A 104 -9.92 9.95 24.90
CA LEU A 104 -9.28 8.93 24.08
C LEU A 104 -9.57 9.21 22.60
N ASP A 105 -8.50 9.47 21.83
CA ASP A 105 -8.54 9.64 20.38
C ASP A 105 -7.78 8.51 19.69
N ILE A 106 -8.49 7.69 18.91
CA ILE A 106 -7.91 6.61 18.10
C ILE A 106 -7.98 7.03 16.63
N ASN A 107 -6.81 7.25 16.03
CA ASN A 107 -6.66 7.64 14.64
C ASN A 107 -6.14 6.46 13.81
N PHE A 108 -6.68 6.32 12.60
CA PHE A 108 -6.05 5.51 11.56
C PHE A 108 -4.95 6.36 10.92
N SER A 109 -3.72 6.15 11.36
CA SER A 109 -2.52 6.77 10.81
C SER A 109 -1.52 5.69 10.44
N LEU A 110 -0.74 5.96 9.41
CA LEU A 110 0.34 5.11 8.98
C LEU A 110 1.65 5.87 9.06
N ALA A 111 2.68 5.16 9.48
CA ALA A 111 4.04 5.66 9.49
C ALA A 111 4.96 4.69 8.75
N MET A 112 6.01 5.24 8.16
CA MET A 112 7.05 4.49 7.47
C MET A 112 8.42 4.98 7.94
N ASP A 113 9.10 4.12 8.67
CA ASP A 113 10.51 4.20 9.06
C ASP A 113 11.36 3.26 8.17
N PRO A 114 12.70 3.22 8.29
CA PRO A 114 13.53 2.39 7.43
C PRO A 114 13.19 0.90 7.50
N LEU A 115 12.81 0.40 8.67
CA LEU A 115 12.45 -0.99 8.88
C LEU A 115 11.14 -1.34 8.15
N SER A 116 10.07 -0.59 8.41
CA SER A 116 8.76 -0.76 7.77
C SER A 116 8.80 -0.47 6.27
N GLY A 117 9.64 0.47 5.82
CA GLY A 117 9.89 0.71 4.40
C GLY A 117 10.45 -0.51 3.69
N ILE A 118 11.48 -1.15 4.26
CA ILE A 118 12.03 -2.41 3.72
C ILE A 118 10.98 -3.52 3.73
N MET A 119 10.22 -3.67 4.84
CA MET A 119 9.16 -4.68 4.91
C MET A 119 8.08 -4.46 3.84
N THR A 120 7.70 -3.19 3.61
CA THR A 120 6.70 -2.84 2.59
C THR A 120 7.19 -3.20 1.19
N LEU A 121 8.46 -2.93 0.88
CA LEU A 121 9.08 -3.32 -0.39
C LEU A 121 9.15 -4.84 -0.56
N ILE A 122 9.51 -5.58 0.49
CA ILE A 122 9.57 -7.05 0.44
C ILE A 122 8.16 -7.62 0.19
N ILE A 123 7.16 -7.18 0.94
CA ILE A 123 5.78 -7.70 0.85
C ILE A 123 5.19 -7.40 -0.54
N THR A 124 5.30 -6.15 -1.00
CA THR A 124 4.74 -5.75 -2.30
C THR A 124 5.55 -6.31 -3.48
N GLY A 125 6.87 -6.44 -3.34
CA GLY A 125 7.77 -6.96 -4.37
C GLY A 125 7.64 -8.47 -4.56
N VAL A 126 7.62 -9.25 -3.47
CA VAL A 126 7.41 -10.71 -3.53
C VAL A 126 5.98 -11.06 -3.95
N GLY A 127 5.01 -10.20 -3.61
CA GLY A 127 3.61 -10.42 -3.95
C GLY A 127 3.22 -10.03 -5.37
N THR A 128 4.11 -9.40 -6.14
CA THR A 128 3.88 -9.06 -7.56
C THR A 128 4.35 -10.20 -8.46
#